data_AF-A0A7L2PPB2-F1
#
_entry.id   AF-A0A7L2PPB2-F1
#
_cell.length_a   1.000
_cell.length_b   1.000
_cell.length_c   1.000
_cell.angle_alpha   90.00
_cell.angle_beta   90.00
_cell.angle_gamma   90.00
#
_symmetry.space_group_name_H-M   'P 1'
#
loop_
_entity.id
_entity.type
_entity.pdbx_description
1 polymer ?
#
loop_
_entity_poly.entity_id
_entity_poly.type
_entity_poly.pdbx_seq_one_letter_code
_entity_poly.pdbx_strand_id
1 'polypeptide(L)'
;APQWLESDSCQKCEQPFFWNIKQMWDTKTIGLRQHHCRKCGQAVCGKCSTKRSSYPIMGFEFQVRVCDSCFESIKDEDRTSLATFHEGKHNISHMSMDISRGLMVTCGSDRIVKIWDMTPVVGCSLATGFSSR
;
A
#
# COMPACT_ATOMS: atom_id res chain seq x y z
N ALA A 1 2.06 -4.70 12.18
CA ALA A 1 3.51 -4.55 11.85
C ALA A 1 4.34 -4.88 13.09
N PRO A 2 5.58 -5.40 12.95
CA PRO A 2 6.43 -5.68 14.11
C PRO A 2 6.82 -4.38 14.83
N GLN A 3 7.14 -4.49 16.12
CA GLN A 3 7.76 -3.41 16.87
C GLN A 3 9.12 -3.07 16.24
N TRP A 4 9.43 -1.78 16.17
CA TRP A 4 10.75 -1.33 15.73
C TRP A 4 11.75 -1.53 16.85
N LEU A 5 12.82 -2.25 16.53
CA LEU A 5 13.88 -2.52 17.48
C LEU A 5 14.80 -1.30 17.57
N GLU A 6 15.23 -1.02 18.80
CA GLU A 6 16.27 -0.04 19.08
C GLU A 6 17.63 -0.72 19.02
N SER A 7 18.59 -0.08 18.36
CA SER A 7 19.98 -0.54 18.29
C SER A 7 20.87 0.62 17.91
N ASP A 8 22.07 0.64 18.45
CA ASP A 8 23.12 1.61 18.16
C ASP A 8 23.94 1.26 16.91
N SER A 9 23.67 0.09 16.31
CA SER A 9 24.39 -0.42 15.15
C SER A 9 23.43 -1.15 14.19
N CYS A 10 23.82 -1.27 12.94
CA CYS A 10 23.03 -2.00 11.95
C CYS A 10 22.90 -3.49 12.35
N GLN A 11 21.69 -3.99 12.54
CA GLN A 11 21.43 -5.39 12.92
C GLN A 11 21.65 -6.40 11.76
N LYS A 12 22.33 -5.98 10.69
CA LYS A 12 22.72 -6.81 9.54
C LYS A 12 24.22 -6.80 9.25
N CYS A 13 24.89 -5.66 9.43
CA CYS A 13 26.33 -5.52 9.15
C CYS A 13 27.14 -4.95 10.31
N GLU A 14 26.50 -4.72 11.46
CA GLU A 14 27.11 -4.29 12.73
C GLU A 14 27.81 -2.91 12.70
N GLN A 15 27.78 -2.23 11.56
CA GLN A 15 28.30 -0.88 11.42
C GLN A 15 27.54 0.09 12.34
N PRO A 16 28.25 0.98 13.05
CA PRO A 16 27.64 1.91 14.00
C PRO A 16 26.68 2.88 13.30
N PHE A 17 25.60 3.25 13.98
CA PHE A 17 24.85 4.44 13.61
C PHE A 17 25.53 5.70 14.16
N PHE A 18 25.18 6.86 13.61
CA PHE A 18 25.91 8.12 13.84
C PHE A 18 25.93 8.60 15.31
N TRP A 19 25.08 8.07 16.19
CA TRP A 19 25.11 8.36 17.64
C TRP A 19 25.97 7.40 18.45
N ASN A 20 26.45 6.29 17.87
CA ASN A 20 27.36 5.36 18.53
C ASN A 20 28.81 5.85 18.44
N ILE A 21 29.09 6.98 19.10
CA ILE A 21 30.38 7.67 19.04
C ILE A 21 31.52 6.76 19.49
N LYS A 22 31.28 5.95 20.52
CA LYS A 22 32.25 5.00 21.05
C LYS A 22 32.71 4.02 19.97
N GLN A 23 31.78 3.29 19.35
CA GLN A 23 32.14 2.32 18.32
C GLN A 23 32.76 3.00 17.09
N MET A 24 32.24 4.16 16.66
CA MET A 24 32.82 4.93 15.54
C MET A 24 34.30 5.29 15.79
N TRP A 25 34.64 5.69 17.01
CA TRP A 25 36.02 6.00 17.40
C TRP A 25 36.89 4.73 17.41
N ASP A 26 36.39 3.66 18.00
CA ASP A 26 37.11 2.38 18.13
C ASP A 26 37.44 1.77 16.75
N THR A 27 36.49 1.82 15.81
CA THR A 27 36.65 1.25 14.46
C THR A 27 37.18 2.25 13.43
N LYS A 28 37.37 3.52 13.79
CA LYS A 28 37.75 4.62 12.88
C LYS A 28 36.83 4.73 11.66
N THR A 29 35.52 4.55 11.86
CA THR A 29 34.50 4.60 10.80
C THR A 29 33.48 5.69 11.05
N ILE A 30 32.95 6.28 9.98
CA ILE A 30 31.82 7.22 10.07
C ILE A 30 30.52 6.43 10.20
N GLY A 31 29.70 6.80 11.18
CA GLY A 31 28.43 6.15 11.46
C GLY A 31 27.40 6.33 10.35
N LEU A 32 26.48 5.37 10.27
CA LEU A 32 25.45 5.31 9.25
C LEU A 32 24.13 5.92 9.73
N ARG A 33 23.26 6.32 8.80
CA ARG A 33 21.87 6.67 9.10
C ARG A 33 21.05 5.41 9.35
N GLN A 34 20.26 5.41 10.42
CA GLN A 34 19.33 4.31 10.74
C GLN A 34 18.06 4.36 9.87
N HIS A 35 17.60 3.17 9.51
CA HIS A 35 16.29 2.88 8.95
C HIS A 35 15.70 1.63 9.63
N HIS A 36 14.40 1.40 9.46
CA HIS A 36 13.76 0.17 9.94
C HIS A 36 13.22 -0.66 8.77
N CYS A 37 13.41 -1.97 8.85
CA CYS A 37 12.74 -2.92 7.97
C CYS A 37 11.27 -3.03 8.35
N ARG A 38 10.35 -2.78 7.42
CA ARG A 38 8.90 -2.83 7.73
C ARG A 38 8.38 -4.25 7.99
N LYS A 39 9.06 -5.29 7.50
CA LYS A 39 8.68 -6.70 7.70
C LYS A 39 9.18 -7.28 9.04
N CYS A 40 10.42 -6.99 9.46
CA CYS A 40 11.00 -7.59 10.68
C CYS A 40 11.26 -6.60 11.83
N GLY A 41 11.10 -5.28 11.61
CA GLY A 41 11.29 -4.26 12.65
C GLY A 41 12.76 -3.94 12.99
N GLN A 42 13.73 -4.66 12.44
CA GLN A 42 15.15 -4.43 12.73
C GLN A 42 15.64 -3.06 12.26
N ALA A 43 16.51 -2.45 13.07
CA ALA A 43 17.30 -1.28 12.73
C ALA A 43 18.41 -1.65 11.75
N VAL A 44 18.39 -1.06 10.57
CA VAL A 44 19.26 -1.38 9.43
C VAL A 44 19.79 -0.11 8.78
N CYS A 45 20.96 -0.18 8.17
CA CYS A 45 21.50 0.92 7.38
C CYS A 45 20.97 0.91 5.94
N GLY A 46 21.28 1.95 5.15
CA GLY A 46 20.87 2.04 3.75
C GLY A 46 21.40 0.89 2.87
N LYS A 47 22.63 0.41 3.13
CA LYS A 47 23.27 -0.67 2.37
C LYS A 47 22.65 -2.05 2.61
N CYS A 48 22.05 -2.28 3.77
CA CYS A 48 21.39 -3.54 4.12
C CYS A 48 19.87 -3.52 3.88
N SER A 49 19.37 -2.45 3.26
CA SER A 49 17.95 -2.23 3.00
C SER A 49 17.74 -1.49 1.69
N THR A 50 18.41 -1.95 0.63
CA THR A 50 18.43 -1.27 -0.67
C THR A 50 17.10 -1.38 -1.40
N LYS A 51 16.32 -2.41 -1.08
CA LYS A 51 15.10 -2.77 -1.81
C LYS A 51 13.82 -2.28 -1.11
N ARG A 52 12.75 -2.17 -1.89
CA ARG A 52 11.40 -1.89 -1.41
C ARG A 52 10.43 -2.93 -1.95
N SER A 53 9.45 -3.33 -1.15
CA SER A 53 8.40 -4.29 -1.56
C SER A 53 7.06 -3.87 -0.98
N SER A 54 5.97 -4.20 -1.68
CA SER A 54 4.67 -4.37 -1.02
C SER A 54 4.72 -5.62 -0.16
N TYR A 55 3.87 -5.66 0.88
CA TYR A 55 3.60 -6.86 1.66
C TYR A 55 2.17 -6.75 2.23
N PRO A 56 1.14 -6.93 1.39
CA PRO A 56 -0.27 -6.67 1.73
C PRO A 56 -0.79 -7.49 2.91
N ILE A 57 -0.26 -8.71 3.14
CA ILE A 57 -0.59 -9.53 4.32
C ILE A 57 -0.33 -8.77 5.64
N MET A 58 0.61 -7.83 5.65
CA MET A 58 0.89 -6.96 6.79
C MET A 58 0.29 -5.54 6.68
N GLY A 59 -0.56 -5.30 5.69
CA GLY A 59 -1.17 -4.01 5.40
C GLY A 59 -0.28 -3.05 4.61
N PHE A 60 0.85 -3.51 4.06
CA PHE A 60 1.71 -2.68 3.22
C PHE A 60 1.32 -2.81 1.75
N GLU A 61 0.25 -2.11 1.36
CA GLU A 61 -0.27 -2.11 -0.01
C GLU A 61 0.67 -1.40 -1.01
N PHE A 62 1.47 -0.45 -0.53
CA PHE A 62 2.47 0.25 -1.32
C PHE A 62 3.89 -0.19 -0.97
N GLN A 63 4.84 0.07 -1.86
CA GLN A 63 6.23 -0.33 -1.67
C GLN A 63 6.89 0.37 -0.46
N VAL A 64 7.22 -0.43 0.54
CA VAL A 64 7.92 -0.01 1.76
C VAL A 64 9.34 -0.57 1.82
N ARG A 65 10.23 0.11 2.56
CA ARG A 65 11.61 -0.34 2.77
C ARG A 65 11.65 -1.64 3.58
N VAL A 66 12.36 -2.64 3.05
CA VAL A 66 12.64 -3.89 3.73
C VAL A 66 14.15 -4.16 3.68
N CYS A 67 14.68 -4.90 4.66
CA CYS A 67 16.06 -5.36 4.57
C CYS A 67 16.20 -6.41 3.45
N ASP A 68 17.40 -6.59 2.91
CA ASP A 68 17.59 -7.42 1.70
C ASP A 68 17.14 -8.88 1.95
N SER A 69 17.45 -9.44 3.13
CA SER A 69 16.94 -10.76 3.55
C SER A 69 15.41 -10.86 3.61
N CYS A 70 14.72 -9.79 4.03
CA CYS A 70 13.26 -9.78 4.06
C CYS A 70 12.69 -9.65 2.66
N PHE A 71 13.33 -8.87 1.78
CA PHE A 71 12.92 -8.76 0.39
C PHE A 71 12.93 -10.11 -0.32
N GLU A 72 14.00 -10.89 -0.13
CA GLU A 72 14.15 -12.23 -0.71
C GLU A 72 13.14 -13.24 -0.16
N SER A 73 12.71 -13.06 1.09
CA SER A 73 11.69 -13.92 1.70
C SER A 73 10.25 -13.66 1.23
N ILE A 74 9.99 -12.53 0.55
CA ILE A 74 8.66 -12.18 0.05
C ILE A 74 8.51 -12.76 -1.36
N LYS A 75 7.50 -13.62 -1.56
CA LYS A 75 7.17 -14.19 -2.87
C LYS A 75 6.25 -13.26 -3.67
N ASP A 76 6.09 -13.52 -4.96
CA ASP A 76 5.21 -12.68 -5.80
C ASP A 76 3.74 -12.77 -5.41
N GLU A 77 3.29 -13.95 -4.96
CA GLU A 77 1.97 -14.17 -4.37
C GLU A 77 1.74 -13.27 -3.15
N ASP A 78 2.79 -13.05 -2.33
CA ASP A 78 2.73 -12.18 -1.16
C ASP A 78 2.70 -10.69 -1.50
N ARG A 79 2.87 -10.32 -2.78
CA ARG A 79 2.85 -8.92 -3.26
C ARG A 79 1.49 -8.52 -3.84
N THR A 80 0.61 -9.49 -4.06
CA THR A 80 -0.74 -9.26 -4.57
C THR A 80 -1.53 -8.41 -3.58
N SER A 81 -2.06 -7.28 -4.07
CA SER A 81 -2.84 -6.35 -3.25
C SER A 81 -4.07 -7.05 -2.67
N LEU A 82 -4.29 -6.87 -1.37
CA LEU A 82 -5.49 -7.34 -0.68
C LEU A 82 -6.54 -6.23 -0.54
N ALA A 83 -6.15 -4.99 -0.82
CA ALA A 83 -7.04 -3.84 -0.87
C ALA A 83 -7.67 -3.69 -2.26
N THR A 84 -8.98 -3.45 -2.29
CA THR A 84 -9.61 -2.86 -3.47
C THR A 84 -9.42 -1.35 -3.42
N PHE A 85 -8.57 -0.83 -4.30
CA PHE A 85 -8.40 0.61 -4.42
C PHE A 85 -9.62 1.22 -5.09
N HIS A 86 -10.44 1.90 -4.31
CA HIS A 86 -11.37 2.87 -4.86
C HIS A 86 -10.59 4.17 -5.02
N GLU A 87 -10.23 4.54 -6.25
CA GLU A 87 -9.74 5.88 -6.51
C GLU A 87 -10.89 6.85 -6.16
N GLY A 88 -10.88 7.37 -4.93
CA GLY A 88 -11.81 8.39 -4.44
C GLY A 88 -11.71 9.73 -5.18
N LYS A 89 -11.10 9.74 -6.37
CA LYS A 89 -11.08 10.87 -7.31
C LYS A 89 -12.48 11.41 -7.56
N HIS A 90 -13.50 10.55 -7.48
CA HIS A 90 -14.90 10.91 -7.59
C HIS A 90 -15.64 10.66 -6.28
N ASN A 91 -15.41 11.51 -5.27
CA ASN A 91 -16.18 11.47 -4.02
C ASN A 91 -17.66 11.78 -4.31
N ILE A 92 -18.49 10.74 -4.30
CA ILE A 92 -19.90 10.83 -4.72
C ILE A 92 -20.69 11.59 -3.67
N SER A 93 -21.18 12.78 -4.03
CA SER A 93 -22.08 13.58 -3.20
C SER A 93 -23.54 13.14 -3.37
N HIS A 94 -23.90 12.69 -4.58
CA HIS A 94 -25.23 12.21 -4.89
C HIS A 94 -25.18 11.11 -5.94
N MET A 95 -26.08 10.12 -5.81
CA MET A 95 -26.29 9.08 -6.82
C MET A 95 -27.77 8.86 -7.05
N SER A 96 -28.15 8.62 -8.30
CA SER A 96 -29.51 8.26 -8.69
C SER A 96 -29.46 7.13 -9.70
N MET A 97 -30.24 6.08 -9.47
CA MET A 97 -30.36 4.93 -10.37
C MET A 97 -31.74 4.90 -11.00
N ASP A 98 -31.79 4.85 -12.32
CA ASP A 98 -32.98 4.51 -13.08
C ASP A 98 -32.89 3.05 -13.51
N ILE A 99 -33.47 2.17 -12.70
CA ILE A 99 -33.48 0.72 -12.92
C ILE A 99 -34.17 0.39 -14.26
N SER A 100 -35.22 1.13 -14.61
CA SER A 100 -36.02 0.88 -15.82
C SER A 100 -35.25 1.08 -17.11
N ARG A 101 -34.17 1.87 -17.06
CA ARG A 101 -33.25 2.12 -18.18
C ARG A 101 -31.90 1.44 -18.00
N GLY A 102 -31.68 0.78 -16.87
CA GLY A 102 -30.37 0.24 -16.50
C GLY A 102 -29.29 1.33 -16.41
N LEU A 103 -29.63 2.55 -16.01
CA LEU A 103 -28.66 3.65 -15.92
C LEU A 103 -28.48 4.11 -14.48
N MET A 104 -27.25 4.44 -14.11
CA MET A 104 -26.97 5.11 -12.84
C MET A 104 -26.15 6.36 -13.10
N VAL A 105 -26.53 7.46 -12.44
CA VAL A 105 -25.80 8.72 -12.48
C VAL A 105 -25.15 8.95 -11.12
N THR A 106 -23.86 9.28 -11.11
CA THR A 106 -23.14 9.73 -9.90
C THR A 106 -22.64 11.15 -10.11
N CYS A 107 -22.91 12.03 -9.15
CA CYS A 107 -22.35 13.38 -9.08
C CYS A 107 -21.28 13.42 -8.00
N GLY A 108 -20.12 13.96 -8.33
CA GLY A 108 -18.99 14.07 -7.42
C GLY A 108 -18.79 15.48 -6.89
N SER A 109 -18.10 15.60 -5.76
CA SER A 109 -17.64 16.90 -5.24
C SER A 109 -16.61 17.59 -6.14
N ASP A 110 -16.08 16.86 -7.12
CA ASP A 110 -15.14 17.29 -8.17
C ASP A 110 -15.84 18.01 -9.34
N ARG A 111 -17.16 18.22 -9.28
CA ARG A 111 -18.02 18.75 -10.37
C ARG A 111 -18.06 17.85 -11.61
N ILE A 112 -17.68 16.59 -11.47
CA ILE A 112 -17.84 15.58 -12.53
C ILE A 112 -19.20 14.93 -12.31
N VAL A 113 -19.85 14.55 -13.42
CA VAL A 113 -21.01 13.66 -13.40
C VAL A 113 -20.65 12.45 -14.26
N LYS A 114 -20.82 11.24 -13.72
CA LYS A 114 -20.63 9.99 -14.45
C LYS A 114 -21.96 9.31 -14.67
N ILE A 115 -22.16 8.77 -15.87
CA ILE A 115 -23.31 7.94 -16.21
C ILE A 115 -22.77 6.53 -16.45
N TRP A 116 -23.35 5.56 -15.76
CA TRP A 116 -22.94 4.17 -15.74
C TRP A 116 -24.02 3.33 -16.40
N ASP A 117 -23.62 2.44 -17.31
CA ASP A 117 -24.48 1.36 -17.79
C ASP A 117 -24.50 0.24 -16.74
N MET A 118 -25.67 0.08 -16.13
CA MET A 118 -25.95 -0.89 -15.09
C MET A 118 -26.76 -2.09 -15.60
N THR A 119 -27.04 -2.16 -16.91
CA THR A 119 -27.73 -3.29 -17.55
C THR A 119 -27.14 -4.66 -17.15
N PRO A 120 -25.80 -4.84 -17.05
CA PRO A 120 -25.21 -6.11 -16.62
C PRO A 120 -25.54 -6.50 -15.17
N VAL A 121 -25.90 -5.53 -14.32
CA VAL A 121 -26.16 -5.72 -12.88
C VAL A 121 -27.65 -5.91 -12.61
N VAL A 122 -28.52 -5.13 -13.26
CA VAL A 122 -29.97 -5.23 -13.07
C VAL A 122 -30.62 -6.32 -13.94
N GLY A 123 -29.90 -6.85 -14.93
CA GLY A 123 -30.40 -7.82 -15.90
C GLY A 123 -31.23 -7.17 -17.03
N CYS A 124 -31.07 -7.66 -18.27
CA CYS A 124 -31.72 -7.11 -19.46
C CYS A 124 -33.26 -7.04 -19.36
N SER A 125 -33.89 -7.92 -18.59
CA SER A 125 -35.35 -8.02 -18.47
C SER A 125 -35.99 -6.85 -17.71
N LEU A 126 -35.24 -6.11 -16.88
CA LEU A 126 -35.74 -4.98 -16.10
C LEU A 126 -35.39 -3.62 -16.74
N ALA A 127 -34.29 -3.55 -17.49
CA ALA A 127 -33.79 -2.31 -18.13
C ALA A 127 -34.43 -2.00 -19.49
N THR A 128 -35.20 -2.94 -20.04
CA THR A 128 -36.08 -2.69 -21.18
C THR A 128 -37.46 -2.43 -20.60
N GLY A 129 -37.94 -1.19 -20.67
CA GLY A 129 -39.21 -0.74 -20.08
C GLY A 129 -40.47 -1.40 -20.68
N PHE A 130 -40.54 -2.73 -20.74
CA PHE A 130 -41.77 -3.47 -20.92
C PHE A 130 -42.56 -3.38 -19.63
N SER A 131 -43.41 -2.35 -19.56
CA SER A 131 -44.62 -2.42 -18.75
C SER A 131 -45.41 -3.64 -19.23
N SER A 132 -45.45 -4.70 -18.42
CA SER A 132 -46.45 -5.76 -18.60
C SER A 132 -47.84 -5.09 -18.59
N ARG A 133 -48.57 -5.23 -19.68
CA ARG A 133 -50.03 -5.20 -19.67
C ARG A 133 -50.52 -6.62 -19.61
#